data_AF-A0AAP4EXK6-F1
#
_entry.id   AF-A0AAP4EXK6-F1
#
_cell.length_a   1.000
_cell.length_b   1.000
_cell.length_c   1.000
_cell.angle_alpha   90.00
_cell.angle_beta   90.00
_cell.angle_gamma   90.00
#
_symmetry.space_group_name_H-M   'P 1'
#
loop_
_entity.id
_entity.type
_entity.pdbx_description
1 polymer ?
#
loop_
_entity_poly.entity_id
_entity_poly.type
_entity_poly.pdbx_seq_one_letter_code
_entity_poly.pdbx_strand_id
1 'polypeptide(L)'
;MEEKKEHDLYIPEYVPDRREIISGFRKEEMTIVGAVSGLMILICLFAALNRSDYLIFCIMGSCFAIAITIVTVRLNRAGENLITQLKIFLNYRKAQKQYIYHYTDPYMKEEEIYEEDDREEADGQ
;
A
#
# COMPACT_ATOMS: atom_id res chain seq x y z
N MET A 1 -30.33 22.31 -37.65
CA MET A 1 -29.05 22.25 -36.93
C MET A 1 -29.38 21.82 -35.51
N GLU A 2 -29.08 20.58 -35.15
CA GLU A 2 -29.37 20.03 -33.83
C GLU A 2 -28.33 20.55 -32.83
N GLU A 3 -28.79 21.30 -31.82
CA GLU A 3 -27.94 21.73 -30.71
C GLU A 3 -27.53 20.53 -29.86
N LYS A 4 -26.27 20.14 -29.99
CA LYS A 4 -25.64 19.11 -29.17
C LYS A 4 -25.38 19.71 -27.79
N LYS A 5 -26.28 19.48 -26.83
CA LYS A 5 -26.06 19.86 -25.43
C LYS A 5 -24.83 19.12 -24.92
N GLU A 6 -23.75 19.86 -24.63
CA GLU A 6 -22.62 19.36 -23.86
C GLU A 6 -23.16 18.93 -22.49
N HIS A 7 -23.32 17.63 -22.30
CA HIS A 7 -23.52 17.09 -20.97
C HIS A 7 -22.18 17.19 -20.26
N ASP A 8 -22.08 18.11 -19.30
CA ASP A 8 -20.97 18.14 -18.36
C ASP A 8 -20.79 16.74 -17.77
N LEU A 9 -19.59 16.19 -17.92
CA LEU A 9 -19.23 14.87 -17.43
C LEU A 9 -19.23 14.92 -15.90
N TYR A 10 -20.38 14.66 -15.29
CA TYR A 10 -20.50 14.56 -13.84
C TYR A 10 -19.81 13.28 -13.37
N ILE A 11 -18.59 13.44 -12.86
CA ILE A 11 -17.93 12.38 -12.10
C ILE A 11 -18.59 12.38 -10.72
N PRO A 12 -19.29 11.29 -10.33
CA PRO A 12 -19.90 11.23 -9.02
C PRO A 12 -18.82 11.37 -7.95
N GLU A 13 -19.03 12.29 -7.01
CA GLU A 13 -18.21 12.35 -5.81
C GLU A 13 -18.27 10.99 -5.10
N TYR A 14 -17.10 10.46 -4.75
CA TYR A 14 -17.00 9.23 -4.00
C TYR A 14 -17.73 9.42 -2.66
N VAL A 15 -18.93 8.84 -2.53
CA VAL A 15 -19.66 8.83 -1.28
C VAL A 15 -19.19 7.61 -0.48
N PRO A 16 -18.43 7.78 0.61
CA PRO A 16 -18.04 6.66 1.44
C PRO A 16 -19.30 6.04 2.07
N ASP A 17 -19.60 4.79 1.71
CA ASP A 17 -20.65 3.98 2.35
C ASP A 17 -20.18 3.51 3.74
N ARG A 18 -19.91 4.47 4.63
CA ARG A 18 -19.19 4.23 5.89
C ARG A 18 -20.01 4.70 7.08
N ARG A 19 -20.32 3.76 7.98
CA ARG A 19 -20.81 4.06 9.34
C ARG A 19 -19.62 4.42 10.23
N GLU A 20 -19.19 5.68 10.13
CA GLU A 20 -18.18 6.26 11.01
C GLU A 20 -18.84 6.66 12.34
N ILE A 21 -18.22 6.30 13.47
CA ILE A 21 -18.71 6.73 14.80
C ILE A 21 -18.13 8.11 15.13
N ILE A 22 -16.87 8.34 14.76
CA ILE A 22 -16.15 9.59 14.84
C ILE A 22 -15.46 9.76 13.49
N SER A 23 -15.35 10.99 12.95
CA SER A 23 -14.77 11.20 11.62
C SER A 23 -13.40 10.52 11.49
N GLY A 24 -13.29 9.57 10.57
CA GLY A 24 -12.06 8.80 10.34
C GLY A 24 -11.81 7.63 11.30
N PHE A 25 -12.78 7.24 12.14
CA PHE A 25 -12.73 6.04 12.99
C PHE A 25 -13.99 5.17 12.84
N ARG A 26 -13.78 3.91 12.46
CA ARG A 26 -14.84 2.88 12.46
C ARG A 26 -15.05 2.30 13.87
N LYS A 27 -16.22 1.70 14.12
CA LYS A 27 -16.52 1.01 15.39
C LYS A 27 -15.45 -0.02 15.76
N GLU A 28 -15.05 -0.82 14.79
CA GLU A 28 -14.05 -1.88 14.95
C GLU A 28 -12.68 -1.31 15.33
N GLU A 29 -12.33 -0.15 14.80
CA GLU A 29 -11.05 0.52 15.05
C GLU A 29 -11.01 1.14 16.44
N MET A 30 -12.11 1.76 16.87
CA MET A 30 -12.25 2.21 18.26
C MET A 30 -12.14 1.05 19.24
N THR A 31 -12.70 -0.13 18.92
CA THR A 31 -12.57 -1.29 19.81
C THR A 31 -11.12 -1.79 19.91
N ILE A 32 -10.35 -1.73 18.81
CA ILE A 32 -8.93 -2.11 18.81
C ILE A 32 -8.10 -1.11 19.61
N VAL A 33 -8.26 0.19 19.36
CA VAL A 33 -7.54 1.24 20.11
C VAL A 33 -7.91 1.17 21.60
N GLY A 34 -9.19 0.96 21.91
CA GLY A 34 -9.67 0.76 23.28
C GLY A 34 -9.01 -0.45 23.96
N ALA A 35 -9.00 -1.61 23.31
CA ALA A 35 -8.39 -2.83 23.86
C ALA A 35 -6.88 -2.66 24.11
N VAL A 36 -6.15 -2.08 23.16
CA VAL A 36 -4.70 -1.83 23.30
C VAL A 36 -4.42 -0.84 24.42
N SER A 37 -5.18 0.27 24.48
CA SER A 37 -5.01 1.26 25.56
C SER A 37 -5.27 0.65 26.94
N GLY A 38 -6.32 -0.17 27.08
CA GLY A 38 -6.63 -0.86 28.34
C GLY A 38 -5.51 -1.81 28.77
N LEU A 39 -4.94 -2.58 27.83
CA LEU A 39 -3.83 -3.47 28.11
C LEU A 39 -2.56 -2.72 28.54
N MET A 40 -2.24 -1.60 27.90
CA MET A 40 -1.07 -0.78 28.27
C MET A 40 -1.23 -0.13 29.66
N ILE A 41 -2.45 0.27 30.03
CA ILE A 41 -2.75 0.80 31.37
C ILE A 41 -2.51 -0.29 32.43
N LEU A 42 -2.94 -1.53 32.18
CA LEU A 42 -2.71 -2.65 33.10
C LEU A 42 -1.20 -2.93 33.29
N ILE A 43 -0.41 -2.86 32.22
CA ILE A 43 1.05 -3.02 32.30
C ILE A 43 1.67 -1.90 33.14
N CYS A 44 1.26 -0.64 32.92
CA CYS A 44 1.74 0.48 33.73
C CYS A 44 1.35 0.36 35.20
N LEU A 45 0.12 -0.09 35.48
CA LEU A 45 -0.36 -0.32 36.85
C LEU A 45 0.48 -1.40 37.56
N PHE A 46 0.75 -2.51 36.88
CA PHE A 46 1.59 -3.58 37.40
C PHE A 46 3.03 -3.10 37.66
N ALA A 47 3.60 -2.31 36.76
CA ALA A 47 4.92 -1.73 36.94
C ALA A 47 4.97 -0.76 38.15
N ALA A 48 3.90 0.02 38.35
CA ALA A 48 3.78 0.94 39.47
C ALA A 48 3.67 0.23 40.83
N LEU A 49 2.88 -0.85 40.90
CA LEU A 49 2.72 -1.65 42.11
C LEU A 49 4.03 -2.32 42.56
N ASN A 50 4.89 -2.68 41.62
CA ASN A 50 6.19 -3.30 41.91
C ASN A 50 7.31 -2.30 42.20
N ARG A 51 7.00 -0.99 42.33
CA ARG A 51 8.00 0.10 42.51
C ARG A 51 9.20 -0.04 41.57
N SER A 52 8.93 -0.30 40.29
CA SER A 52 9.97 -0.40 39.28
C SER A 52 10.60 0.96 39.02
N ASP A 53 11.93 1.05 39.07
CA ASP A 53 12.68 2.25 38.68
C ASP A 53 12.43 2.65 37.21
N TYR A 54 11.89 1.71 36.41
CA TYR A 54 11.62 1.89 34.99
C TYR A 54 10.20 2.40 34.68
N LEU A 55 9.45 2.89 35.68
CA LEU A 55 8.06 3.35 35.51
C LEU A 55 7.93 4.43 34.43
N ILE A 56 8.87 5.39 34.38
CA ILE A 56 8.91 6.45 33.37
C ILE A 56 9.06 5.86 31.95
N PHE A 57 9.95 4.88 31.77
CA PHE A 57 10.13 4.21 30.48
C PHE A 57 8.89 3.40 30.08
N CYS A 58 8.19 2.81 31.06
CA CYS A 58 6.96 2.07 30.82
C CYS A 58 5.81 3.00 30.35
N ILE A 59 5.68 4.18 30.96
CA ILE A 59 4.71 5.21 30.53
C ILE A 59 5.06 5.73 29.14
N MET A 60 6.33 6.06 28.88
CA MET A 60 6.74 6.52 27.54
C MET A 60 6.51 5.46 26.47
N GLY A 61 6.86 4.20 26.75
CA GLY A 61 6.62 3.07 25.85
C GLY A 61 5.13 2.83 25.58
N SER A 62 4.28 2.96 26.60
CA SER A 62 2.83 2.83 26.43
C SER A 62 2.21 3.95 25.59
N CYS A 63 2.57 5.21 25.84
CA CYS A 63 2.14 6.32 25.01
C CYS A 63 2.56 6.14 23.55
N PHE A 64 3.81 5.69 23.33
CA PHE A 64 4.32 5.44 21.98
C PHE A 64 3.56 4.31 21.27
N ALA A 65 3.32 3.19 21.95
CA ALA A 65 2.56 2.07 21.40
C ALA A 65 1.11 2.45 21.04
N ILE A 66 0.45 3.23 21.90
CA ILE A 66 -0.90 3.75 21.64
C ILE A 66 -0.89 4.68 20.43
N ALA A 67 0.08 5.60 20.33
CA ALA A 67 0.22 6.51 19.19
C ALA A 67 0.43 5.76 17.86
N ILE A 68 1.29 4.74 17.84
CA ILE A 68 1.49 3.89 16.66
C ILE A 68 0.20 3.17 16.28
N THR A 69 -0.52 2.64 17.27
CA THR A 69 -1.78 1.92 17.03
C THR A 69 -2.82 2.85 16.39
N ILE A 70 -2.95 4.07 16.91
CA ILE A 70 -3.82 5.10 16.35
C ILE A 70 -3.45 5.41 14.90
N VAL A 71 -2.17 5.66 14.62
CA VAL A 71 -1.73 5.97 13.25
C VAL A 71 -1.99 4.79 12.31
N THR A 72 -1.67 3.57 12.73
CA THR A 72 -1.79 2.34 11.92
C THR A 72 -3.24 2.00 11.59
N VAL A 73 -4.13 2.22 12.55
CA VAL A 73 -5.54 1.83 12.46
C VAL A 73 -6.39 2.94 11.85
N ARG A 74 -5.96 4.20 11.93
CA ARG A 74 -6.69 5.35 11.37
C ARG A 74 -6.89 5.18 9.86
N LEU A 75 -8.14 5.35 9.43
CA LEU A 75 -8.53 5.35 8.03
C LEU A 75 -7.98 6.59 7.33
N ASN A 76 -7.37 6.41 6.16
CA ASN A 76 -7.17 7.51 5.22
C ASN A 76 -8.52 7.96 4.63
N ARG A 77 -8.59 9.14 4.00
CA ARG A 77 -9.81 9.66 3.34
C ARG A 77 -10.43 8.69 2.32
N ALA A 78 -9.62 7.81 1.72
CA ALA A 78 -10.06 6.74 0.83
C ALA A 78 -10.72 5.54 1.56
N GLY A 79 -10.68 5.52 2.89
CA GLY A 79 -11.21 4.47 3.78
C GLY A 79 -10.45 3.16 3.76
N GLU A 80 -9.17 3.25 3.41
CA GLU A 80 -8.22 2.18 3.62
C GLU A 80 -7.40 2.47 4.88
N ASN A 81 -7.12 1.40 5.63
CA ASN A 81 -6.20 1.45 6.77
C ASN A 81 -4.80 1.09 6.28
N LEU A 82 -3.76 1.55 6.99
CA LEU A 82 -2.37 1.24 6.65
C LEU A 82 -2.11 -0.27 6.58
N ILE A 83 -2.83 -1.07 7.37
CA ILE A 83 -2.76 -2.54 7.33
C ILE A 83 -3.20 -3.09 5.97
N THR A 84 -4.29 -2.56 5.41
CA THR A 84 -4.81 -2.97 4.10
C THR A 84 -3.83 -2.58 3.01
N GLN A 85 -3.29 -1.37 3.08
CA GLN A 85 -2.30 -0.87 2.12
C GLN A 85 -1.00 -1.69 2.17
N LEU A 86 -0.55 -2.07 3.36
CA LEU A 86 0.61 -2.96 3.54
C LEU A 86 0.36 -4.35 2.95
N LYS A 87 -0.84 -4.92 3.14
CA LYS A 87 -1.21 -6.21 2.55
C LYS A 87 -1.22 -6.18 1.03
N ILE A 88 -1.77 -5.11 0.44
CA ILE A 88 -1.74 -4.90 -1.01
C ILE A 88 -0.29 -4.79 -1.50
N PHE A 89 0.55 -4.01 -0.82
CA PHE A 89 1.96 -3.88 -1.15
C PHE A 89 2.72 -5.22 -1.10
N LEU A 90 2.52 -6.01 -0.04
CA LEU A 90 3.16 -7.32 0.09
C LEU A 90 2.70 -8.31 -1.00
N ASN A 91 1.42 -8.30 -1.33
CA ASN A 91 0.87 -9.12 -2.41
C ASN A 91 1.39 -8.67 -3.77
N TYR A 92 1.47 -7.36 -4.01
CA TYR A 92 2.05 -6.80 -5.22
C TYR A 92 3.51 -7.22 -5.39
N ARG A 93 4.32 -7.12 -4.32
CA ARG A 93 5.72 -7.57 -4.32
C ARG A 93 5.85 -9.06 -4.65
N LYS A 94 4.93 -9.89 -4.17
CA LYS A 94 4.90 -11.33 -4.50
C LYS A 94 4.44 -11.62 -5.93
N ALA A 95 3.55 -10.79 -6.47
CA ALA A 95 2.99 -10.92 -7.81
C ALA A 95 3.92 -10.38 -8.90
N GLN A 96 4.93 -9.59 -8.54
CA GLN A 96 5.91 -9.03 -9.46
C GLN A 96 6.81 -10.16 -10.01
N LYS A 97 6.36 -10.83 -11.07
CA LYS A 97 7.23 -11.67 -11.89
C LYS A 97 8.31 -10.78 -12.49
N GLN A 98 9.58 -11.08 -12.22
CA GLN A 98 10.70 -10.47 -12.91
C GLN A 98 10.68 -10.97 -14.36
N TYR A 99 9.96 -10.26 -15.23
CA TYR A 99 10.11 -10.46 -16.66
C TYR A 99 11.48 -9.90 -17.04
N ILE A 100 12.43 -10.79 -17.37
CA ILE A 100 13.65 -10.40 -18.05
C ILE A 100 13.21 -9.99 -19.45
N TYR A 101 13.00 -8.69 -19.66
CA TYR A 101 12.77 -8.16 -20.99
C TYR A 101 14.09 -8.27 -21.74
N HIS A 102 14.16 -9.22 -22.67
CA HIS A 102 15.21 -9.20 -23.67
C HIS A 102 14.79 -8.15 -24.70
N TYR A 103 15.51 -7.03 -24.73
CA TYR A 103 15.31 -6.02 -25.75
C TYR A 103 15.91 -6.58 -27.04
N THR A 104 15.06 -7.15 -27.89
CA THR A 104 15.44 -7.49 -29.26
C THR A 104 15.38 -6.21 -30.06
N ASP A 105 16.54 -5.72 -30.48
CA ASP A 105 16.63 -4.59 -31.40
C ASP A 105 15.95 -4.98 -32.73
N PRO A 106 14.89 -4.28 -33.17
CA PRO A 106 14.23 -4.59 -34.44
C PRO A 106 15.13 -4.38 -35.66
N TYR A 107 16.23 -3.66 -35.52
CA TYR A 107 17.18 -3.38 -36.61
C TYR A 107 18.31 -4.41 -36.73
N MET A 108 18.51 -5.29 -35.74
CA MET A 108 19.56 -6.33 -35.80
C MET A 108 19.17 -7.55 -36.65
N LYS A 109 17.90 -7.69 -37.04
CA LYS A 109 17.43 -8.91 -37.74
C LYS A 109 17.60 -8.87 -39.26
N GLU A 110 17.98 -7.72 -39.80
CA GLU A 110 18.20 -7.56 -41.24
C GLU A 110 19.67 -7.78 -41.63
N GLU A 111 20.65 -7.49 -40.76
CA GLU A 111 22.07 -7.59 -41.14
C GLU A 111 22.57 -9.04 -41.35
N GLU A 112 22.05 -10.04 -40.62
CA GLU A 112 22.49 -11.44 -40.81
C GLU A 112 21.90 -12.11 -42.06
N ILE A 113 20.79 -11.60 -42.62
CA ILE A 113 20.14 -12.20 -43.80
C ILE A 113 20.88 -11.77 -45.09
N TYR A 114 21.48 -10.58 -45.11
CA TYR A 114 22.25 -10.12 -46.27
C TYR A 114 23.67 -10.72 -46.33
N GLU A 115 24.28 -11.09 -45.19
CA GLU A 115 25.62 -11.71 -45.19
C GLU A 115 25.64 -13.22 -45.51
N GLU A 116 24.52 -13.94 -45.41
CA GLU A 116 24.40 -15.33 -45.87
C GLU A 116 24.12 -15.41 -47.39
N ASP A 117 23.28 -14.52 -47.92
CA ASP A 117 22.95 -14.47 -49.36
C ASP A 117 24.17 -14.07 -50.21
N ASP A 118 24.95 -13.08 -49.75
CA ASP A 118 26.18 -12.62 -50.42
C ASP A 118 27.32 -13.67 -50.40
N ARG A 119 27.29 -14.64 -49.48
CA ARG A 119 28.28 -15.73 -49.40
C ARG A 119 27.90 -16.93 -50.27
N GLU A 120 26.61 -17.23 -50.43
CA GLU A 120 26.17 -18.27 -51.36
C GLU A 120 26.33 -17.84 -52.83
N GLU A 121 26.23 -16.54 -53.15
CA GLU A 121 26.54 -16.04 -54.50
C GLU A 121 28.05 -16.03 -54.83
N ALA A 122 28.92 -15.91 -53.82
CA ALA A 122 30.37 -15.85 -54.02
C ALA A 122 31.05 -17.22 -54.21
N ASP A 123 30.51 -18.30 -53.63
CA ASP A 123 31.04 -19.68 -53.78
C ASP A 123 30.46 -20.43 -55.00
N GLY A 124 29.57 -19.79 -55.77
CA GLY A 124 28.88 -20.36 -56.94
C GLY A 124 29.45 -19.98 -58.33
N GLN A 125 30.59 -19.29 -58.41
CA GLN A 125 31.24 -18.91 -59.68
C GLN A 125 32.58 -19.62 -59.93
#